data_AF-A0A9P5WC91-F1
#
_entry.id   AF-A0A9P5WC91-F1
#
_cell.length_a   1.000
_cell.length_b   1.000
_cell.length_c   1.000
_cell.angle_alpha   90.00
_cell.angle_beta   90.00
_cell.angle_gamma   90.00
#
_symmetry.space_group_name_H-M   'P 1'
#
loop_
_entity.id
_entity.type
_entity.pdbx_description
1 polymer ?
#
loop_
_entity_poly.entity_id
_entity_poly.type
_entity_poly.pdbx_seq_one_letter_code
_entity_poly.pdbx_strand_id
1 'polypeptide(L)'
;MPPRKQEECSWRAELRGLSTQDYFITCTRISAIDYRGYLTFTSKDDGYSKRQSHRDWQDIINHLLRCKHPGLVQKGKELQQKWSDNVYKHMDDLHWALQERKRTAKLHSVAITSLTDASVNNTMKQMLREEIEGKCVLCLFQEYQKVSIQALFAKEIKKVDVADAIATFGVFAPYAATERMRSVFGESRLENVSPTVRLQVEEEYDLCVLKAIRAFEALENIKDRKIRVMFEMLIEHLPLDKESRAAEVTFVATYIAPILLGTLRANDKVSIHFPNTKCTTQKGQGMRADRPDIIVKLSGRELLIGEVIGPFQETHNAKNAWDLYRLARFGKSLLGDNPFAPLIQIVHNKGDYMRLTIKARGMFLMERVGAFVIPTSINMLLSLLGTIQTLSATKVR
;
A
#
# COMPACT_ATOMS: atom_id res chain seq x y z
N MET A 1 -23.96 42.72 -30.64
CA MET A 1 -22.48 42.52 -30.57
C MET A 1 -22.12 41.41 -31.53
N PRO A 2 -21.25 41.64 -32.53
CA PRO A 2 -20.72 40.53 -33.32
C PRO A 2 -19.72 39.73 -32.46
N PRO A 3 -19.49 38.44 -32.75
CA PRO A 3 -18.49 37.67 -32.03
C PRO A 3 -17.12 38.27 -32.34
N ARG A 4 -16.38 38.66 -31.30
CA ARG A 4 -14.96 38.99 -31.41
C ARG A 4 -14.25 37.77 -31.99
N LYS A 5 -13.79 37.87 -33.25
CA LYS A 5 -12.70 37.03 -33.74
C LYS A 5 -11.52 37.30 -32.80
N GLN A 6 -11.25 36.35 -31.90
CA GLN A 6 -9.97 36.29 -31.22
C GLN A 6 -8.92 36.20 -32.33
N GLU A 7 -8.14 37.26 -32.48
CA GLU A 7 -6.87 37.18 -33.18
C GLU A 7 -6.08 36.03 -32.55
N GLU A 8 -5.98 34.91 -33.26
CA GLU A 8 -5.06 33.83 -32.90
C GLU A 8 -3.67 34.44 -32.76
N CYS A 9 -3.14 34.38 -31.53
CA CYS A 9 -1.87 34.97 -31.12
C CYS A 9 -0.75 34.83 -32.16
N SER A 10 -0.18 35.98 -32.53
CA SER A 10 0.74 36.27 -33.64
C SER A 10 2.05 35.48 -33.71
N TRP A 11 2.36 34.60 -32.75
CA TRP A 11 3.60 33.82 -32.75
C TRP A 11 3.40 32.38 -33.23
N ARG A 12 2.20 31.80 -33.11
CA ARG A 12 1.95 30.41 -33.59
C ARG A 12 1.89 30.33 -35.10
N ALA A 13 1.45 31.41 -35.75
CA ALA A 13 1.43 31.52 -37.22
C ALA A 13 2.85 31.40 -37.81
N GLU A 14 3.85 31.96 -37.13
CA GLU A 14 5.27 31.88 -37.49
C GLU A 14 5.86 30.46 -37.36
N LEU A 15 5.18 29.55 -36.67
CA LEU A 15 5.62 28.16 -36.43
C LEU A 15 4.88 27.13 -37.30
N ARG A 16 4.01 27.59 -38.21
CA ARG A 16 3.30 26.71 -39.15
C ARG A 16 4.28 26.03 -40.10
N GLY A 17 4.04 24.74 -40.38
CA GLY A 17 4.84 23.96 -41.33
C GLY A 17 6.00 23.16 -40.72
N LEU A 18 6.23 23.25 -39.41
CA LEU A 18 7.11 22.32 -38.71
C LEU A 18 6.42 20.95 -38.55
N SER A 19 7.18 19.86 -38.68
CA SER A 19 6.71 18.49 -38.40
C SER A 19 6.12 18.33 -37.00
N THR A 20 6.49 19.24 -36.09
CA THR A 20 6.11 19.28 -34.68
C THR A 20 5.05 20.33 -34.37
N GLN A 21 4.28 20.78 -35.37
CA GLN A 21 3.26 21.83 -35.20
C GLN A 21 2.28 21.55 -34.05
N ASP A 22 1.89 20.28 -33.89
CA ASP A 22 0.96 19.83 -32.84
C ASP A 22 1.50 20.05 -31.42
N TYR A 23 2.82 20.00 -31.23
CA TYR A 23 3.43 20.35 -29.95
C TYR A 23 3.16 21.82 -29.59
N PHE A 24 3.27 22.74 -30.55
CA PHE A 24 3.05 24.17 -30.30
C PHE A 24 1.59 24.52 -30.01
N ILE A 25 0.65 23.68 -30.44
CA ILE A 25 -0.76 23.81 -30.05
C ILE A 25 -0.91 23.61 -28.54
N THR A 26 -0.11 22.72 -27.95
CA THR A 26 -0.10 22.49 -26.49
C THR A 26 0.55 23.64 -25.69
N CYS A 27 1.40 24.45 -26.32
CA CYS A 27 2.06 25.58 -25.68
C CYS A 27 1.12 26.80 -25.62
N THR A 28 0.64 27.15 -24.43
CA THR A 28 -0.25 28.33 -24.23
C THR A 28 0.47 29.67 -24.39
N ARG A 29 1.80 29.70 -24.25
CA ARG A 29 2.68 30.89 -24.33
C ARG A 29 4.08 30.50 -24.82
N ILE A 30 4.83 31.46 -25.38
CA ILE A 30 6.21 31.25 -25.89
C ILE A 30 7.13 30.67 -24.80
N SER A 31 6.97 31.09 -23.54
CA SER A 31 7.79 30.59 -22.43
C SER A 31 7.56 29.11 -22.11
N ALA A 32 6.43 28.54 -22.53
CA ALA A 32 6.09 27.11 -22.37
C ALA A 32 6.71 26.21 -23.45
N ILE A 33 7.45 26.78 -24.40
CA ILE A 33 8.25 26.00 -25.35
C ILE A 33 9.50 25.52 -24.60
N ASP A 34 9.61 24.23 -24.34
CA ASP A 34 10.76 23.66 -23.67
C ASP A 34 10.96 22.18 -24.04
N TYR A 35 12.19 21.70 -23.91
CA TYR A 35 12.53 20.37 -24.39
C TYR A 35 11.85 19.26 -23.58
N ARG A 36 11.58 19.49 -22.29
CA ARG A 36 10.93 18.50 -21.44
C ARG A 36 9.48 18.29 -21.88
N GLY A 37 8.75 19.37 -22.10
CA GLY A 37 7.39 19.32 -22.64
C GLY A 37 7.36 18.67 -24.02
N TYR A 38 8.36 18.96 -24.86
CA TYR A 38 8.51 18.34 -26.17
C TYR A 38 8.77 16.83 -26.09
N LEU A 39 9.68 16.37 -25.24
CA LEU A 39 9.92 14.94 -25.00
C LEU A 39 8.67 14.22 -24.48
N THR A 40 7.90 14.84 -23.58
CA THR A 40 6.62 14.28 -23.13
C THR A 40 5.61 14.19 -24.27
N PHE A 41 5.60 15.17 -25.18
CA PHE A 41 4.73 15.14 -26.36
C PHE A 41 5.07 13.98 -27.29
N THR A 42 6.35 13.83 -27.65
CA THR A 42 6.82 12.79 -28.59
C THR A 42 6.82 11.39 -27.99
N SER A 43 6.82 11.26 -26.66
CA SER A 43 6.75 9.97 -25.95
C SER A 43 5.46 9.16 -26.17
N LYS A 44 4.45 9.77 -26.78
CA LYS A 44 3.17 9.14 -27.11
C LYS A 44 3.21 8.35 -28.41
N ASP A 45 4.22 8.56 -29.25
CA ASP A 45 4.40 7.85 -30.51
C ASP A 45 5.41 6.70 -30.30
N ASP A 46 4.91 5.47 -30.29
CA ASP A 46 5.69 4.24 -30.05
C ASP A 46 6.87 4.08 -31.05
N GLY A 47 6.82 4.75 -32.22
CA GLY A 47 7.86 4.71 -33.26
C GLY A 47 8.90 5.86 -33.21
N TYR A 48 8.73 6.85 -32.34
CA TYR A 48 9.60 8.04 -32.34
C TYR A 48 10.98 7.71 -31.77
N SER A 49 12.07 8.05 -32.48
CA SER A 49 13.43 7.71 -32.05
C SER A 49 14.18 8.89 -31.44
N LYS A 50 15.19 8.62 -30.59
CA LYS A 50 16.09 9.64 -30.03
C LYS A 50 16.68 10.54 -31.11
N ARG A 51 17.19 9.92 -32.17
CA ARG A 51 17.77 10.63 -33.31
C ARG A 51 16.74 11.50 -34.03
N GLN A 52 15.49 11.04 -34.17
CA GLN A 52 14.42 11.83 -34.75
C GLN A 52 14.10 13.05 -33.87
N SER A 53 13.90 12.82 -32.57
CA SER A 53 13.65 13.87 -31.59
C SER A 53 14.72 14.94 -31.55
N HIS A 54 16.00 14.56 -31.62
CA HIS A 54 17.11 15.52 -31.65
C HIS A 54 17.12 16.38 -32.90
N ARG A 55 16.84 15.78 -34.07
CA ARG A 55 16.75 16.52 -35.33
C ARG A 55 15.62 17.53 -35.29
N ASP A 56 14.42 17.08 -34.95
CA ASP A 56 13.24 17.94 -34.89
C ASP A 56 13.39 19.05 -33.84
N TRP A 57 14.03 18.77 -32.69
CA TRP A 57 14.29 19.79 -31.68
C TRP A 57 15.29 20.85 -32.15
N GLN A 58 16.35 20.45 -32.86
CA GLN A 58 17.27 21.39 -33.49
C GLN A 58 16.58 22.20 -34.59
N ASP A 59 15.69 21.59 -35.36
CA ASP A 59 14.89 22.29 -36.37
C ASP A 59 13.98 23.34 -35.73
N ILE A 60 13.34 23.01 -34.60
CA ILE A 60 12.57 23.97 -33.79
C ILE A 60 13.46 25.14 -33.36
N ILE A 61 14.63 24.89 -32.77
CA ILE A 61 15.54 25.96 -32.31
C ILE A 61 15.97 26.84 -33.48
N ASN A 62 16.40 26.24 -34.59
CA ASN A 62 16.84 26.95 -35.79
C ASN A 62 15.72 27.81 -36.40
N HIS A 63 14.49 27.30 -36.40
CA HIS A 63 13.32 28.04 -36.87
C HIS A 63 13.01 29.23 -35.97
N LEU A 64 13.00 29.03 -34.65
CA LEU A 64 12.79 30.10 -33.66
C LEU A 64 13.81 31.23 -33.80
N LEU A 65 15.08 30.90 -34.04
CA LEU A 65 16.17 31.87 -34.22
C LEU A 65 16.01 32.72 -35.50
N ARG A 66 15.26 32.23 -36.50
CA ARG A 66 15.02 32.90 -37.79
C ARG A 66 13.66 33.58 -37.89
N CYS A 67 12.78 33.38 -36.90
CA CYS A 67 11.45 34.00 -36.87
C CYS A 67 11.53 35.53 -36.83
N LYS A 68 10.54 36.21 -37.41
CA LYS A 68 10.44 37.68 -37.33
C LYS A 68 10.02 38.17 -35.94
N HIS A 69 9.39 37.29 -35.16
CA HIS A 69 8.87 37.62 -33.82
C HIS A 69 10.01 37.68 -32.78
N PRO A 70 10.31 38.86 -32.18
CA PRO A 70 11.45 39.03 -31.28
C PRO A 70 11.45 38.09 -30.06
N GLY A 71 10.25 37.80 -29.52
CA GLY A 71 10.09 36.86 -28.42
C GLY A 71 10.42 35.41 -28.78
N LEU A 72 10.22 35.00 -30.03
CA LEU A 72 10.59 33.66 -30.50
C LEU A 72 12.10 33.55 -30.71
N VAL A 73 12.72 34.60 -31.26
CA VAL A 73 14.18 34.69 -31.41
C VAL A 73 14.86 34.62 -30.05
N GLN A 74 14.39 35.39 -29.06
CA GLN A 74 14.93 35.35 -27.71
C GLN A 74 14.77 33.96 -27.09
N LYS A 75 13.60 33.33 -27.25
CA LYS A 75 13.37 31.97 -26.78
C LYS A 75 14.28 30.95 -27.47
N GLY A 76 14.51 31.08 -28.77
CA GLY A 76 15.44 30.25 -29.54
C GLY A 76 16.86 30.32 -28.98
N LYS A 77 17.36 31.52 -28.65
CA LYS A 77 18.67 31.72 -28.02
C LYS A 77 18.77 31.03 -26.65
N GLU A 78 17.75 31.19 -25.82
CA GLU A 78 17.68 30.51 -24.51
C GLU A 78 17.69 28.99 -24.65
N LEU A 79 16.93 28.45 -25.59
CA LEU A 79 16.87 27.00 -25.83
C LEU A 79 18.17 26.47 -26.42
N GLN A 80 18.84 27.23 -27.29
CA GLN A 80 20.15 26.87 -27.84
C GLN A 80 21.23 26.81 -26.75
N GLN A 81 21.26 27.79 -25.84
CA GLN A 81 22.17 27.80 -24.69
C GLN A 81 21.90 26.62 -23.77
N LYS A 82 20.62 26.37 -23.44
CA LYS A 82 20.21 25.25 -22.59
C LYS A 82 20.51 23.90 -23.22
N TRP A 83 20.41 23.77 -24.54
CA TRP A 83 20.74 22.53 -25.25
C TRP A 83 22.20 22.11 -25.05
N SER A 84 23.11 23.09 -24.95
CA SER A 84 24.52 22.83 -24.64
C SER A 84 24.80 22.54 -23.16
N ASP A 85 23.82 22.70 -22.25
CA ASP A 85 24.03 22.43 -20.83
C ASP A 85 24.01 20.93 -20.53
N ASN A 86 24.93 20.50 -19.66
CA ASN A 86 25.02 19.10 -19.20
C ASN A 86 23.72 18.57 -18.56
N VAL A 87 22.90 19.47 -18.00
CA VAL A 87 21.59 19.13 -17.41
C VAL A 87 20.61 18.64 -18.48
N TYR A 88 20.64 19.25 -19.67
CA TYR A 88 19.79 18.83 -20.80
C TYR A 88 20.23 17.48 -21.35
N LYS A 89 21.55 17.27 -21.46
CA LYS A 89 22.12 15.99 -21.89
C LYS A 89 21.70 14.84 -20.94
N HIS A 90 21.77 15.08 -19.64
CA HIS A 90 21.36 14.07 -18.64
C HIS A 90 19.87 13.74 -18.70
N MET A 91 19.01 14.77 -18.79
CA MET A 91 17.55 14.59 -18.92
C MET A 91 17.18 13.83 -20.20
N ASP A 92 17.85 14.14 -21.31
CA ASP A 92 17.67 13.48 -22.59
C ASP A 92 18.08 12.01 -22.58
N ASP A 93 19.26 11.71 -22.03
CA ASP A 93 19.76 10.35 -21.87
C ASP A 93 18.82 9.51 -20.99
N LEU A 94 18.32 10.10 -19.90
CA LEU A 94 17.35 9.46 -19.02
C LEU A 94 16.03 9.16 -19.75
N HIS A 95 15.45 10.13 -20.47
CA HIS A 95 14.20 9.94 -21.20
C HIS A 95 14.28 8.80 -22.21
N TRP A 96 15.33 8.76 -23.02
CA TRP A 96 15.47 7.75 -24.07
C TRP A 96 15.85 6.37 -23.53
N ALA A 97 16.59 6.30 -22.41
CA ALA A 97 16.79 5.05 -21.70
C ALA A 97 15.46 4.48 -21.15
N LEU A 98 14.53 5.33 -20.71
CA LEU A 98 13.18 4.91 -20.28
C LEU A 98 12.34 4.40 -21.45
N GLN A 99 12.36 5.10 -22.60
CA GLN A 99 11.61 4.67 -23.79
C GLN A 99 12.10 3.34 -24.37
N GLU A 100 13.42 3.14 -24.44
CA GLU A 100 14.00 1.89 -24.90
C GLU A 100 13.57 0.73 -23.99
N ARG A 101 13.58 0.95 -22.67
CA ARG A 101 13.13 -0.06 -21.69
C ARG A 101 11.63 -0.33 -21.73
N LYS A 102 10.79 0.69 -22.02
CA LYS A 102 9.34 0.48 -22.25
C LYS A 102 9.10 -0.43 -23.46
N ARG A 103 9.86 -0.23 -24.55
CA ARG A 103 9.82 -1.10 -25.72
C ARG A 103 10.25 -2.53 -25.38
N THR A 104 11.32 -2.70 -24.59
CA THR A 104 11.76 -4.03 -24.12
C THR A 104 10.76 -4.69 -23.15
N ALA A 105 10.09 -3.93 -22.28
CA ALA A 105 9.13 -4.45 -21.31
C ALA A 105 7.79 -4.85 -21.94
N LYS A 106 7.35 -4.14 -22.98
CA LYS A 106 6.14 -4.47 -23.76
C LYS A 106 6.27 -5.82 -24.51
N LEU A 107 7.51 -6.30 -24.70
CA LEU A 107 7.83 -7.64 -25.21
C LEU A 107 7.77 -8.75 -24.13
N HIS A 108 7.70 -8.41 -22.84
CA HIS A 108 7.88 -9.38 -21.73
C HIS A 108 6.78 -9.43 -20.66
N SER A 109 5.63 -8.76 -20.78
CA SER A 109 4.63 -8.78 -19.71
C SER A 109 3.79 -10.07 -19.68
N VAL A 110 4.11 -10.95 -18.73
CA VAL A 110 3.28 -12.04 -18.20
C VAL A 110 2.19 -11.49 -17.26
N ALA A 111 1.00 -12.10 -17.32
CA ALA A 111 -0.20 -11.73 -16.59
C ALA A 111 -0.07 -11.82 -15.05
N ILE A 112 -0.61 -10.83 -14.34
CA ILE A 112 -0.86 -10.88 -12.89
C ILE A 112 -2.37 -10.96 -12.69
N THR A 113 -2.88 -12.14 -12.31
CA THR A 113 -4.30 -12.37 -12.00
C THR A 113 -4.60 -12.15 -10.51
N SER A 114 -5.62 -11.33 -10.24
CA SER A 114 -6.25 -11.13 -8.94
C SER A 114 -7.12 -12.34 -8.56
N LEU A 115 -6.80 -13.04 -7.47
CA LEU A 115 -7.70 -14.01 -6.83
C LEU A 115 -8.47 -13.29 -5.71
N THR A 116 -9.73 -12.97 -6.00
CA THR A 116 -10.64 -12.21 -5.13
C THR A 116 -11.33 -13.07 -4.05
N ASP A 117 -11.74 -12.40 -2.96
CA ASP A 117 -12.50 -12.80 -1.76
C ASP A 117 -13.58 -13.91 -1.86
N ALA A 118 -14.04 -14.27 -3.06
CA ALA A 118 -15.08 -15.27 -3.25
C ALA A 118 -14.59 -16.71 -3.02
N SER A 119 -13.32 -17.00 -3.35
CA SER A 119 -12.73 -18.34 -3.20
C SER A 119 -12.61 -18.75 -1.73
N VAL A 120 -12.01 -17.89 -0.90
CA VAL A 120 -11.77 -18.16 0.53
C VAL A 120 -13.09 -18.26 1.32
N ASN A 121 -14.08 -17.41 1.01
CA ASN A 121 -15.38 -17.46 1.67
C ASN A 121 -16.18 -18.73 1.33
N ASN A 122 -15.99 -19.31 0.13
CA ASN A 122 -16.68 -20.54 -0.27
C ASN A 122 -16.07 -21.77 0.40
N THR A 123 -14.74 -21.87 0.46
CA THR A 123 -14.05 -22.98 1.14
C THR A 123 -14.43 -23.05 2.63
N MET A 124 -14.49 -21.92 3.34
CA MET A 124 -14.85 -21.96 4.78
C MET A 124 -16.35 -22.17 5.05
N LYS A 125 -17.25 -21.67 4.20
CA LYS A 125 -18.69 -22.00 4.30
C LYS A 125 -18.94 -23.48 4.05
N GLN A 126 -18.12 -24.11 3.21
CA GLN A 126 -18.12 -25.54 2.98
C GLN A 126 -17.56 -26.28 4.21
N MET A 127 -16.46 -25.82 4.79
CA MET A 127 -15.85 -26.43 5.98
C MET A 127 -16.68 -26.35 7.28
N LEU A 128 -17.46 -25.28 7.48
CA LEU A 128 -18.40 -25.21 8.62
C LEU A 128 -19.58 -26.19 8.47
N ARG A 129 -19.79 -26.73 7.26
CA ARG A 129 -20.81 -27.73 6.95
C ARG A 129 -20.23 -29.14 6.83
N GLU A 130 -18.91 -29.28 6.66
CA GLU A 130 -18.24 -30.57 6.60
C GLU A 130 -18.12 -31.17 8.00
N GLU A 131 -18.70 -32.35 8.19
CA GLU A 131 -18.46 -33.17 9.36
C GLU A 131 -17.05 -33.77 9.27
N ILE A 132 -16.22 -33.49 10.28
CA ILE A 132 -14.86 -34.01 10.39
C ILE A 132 -14.89 -35.15 11.40
N GLU A 133 -14.79 -36.40 10.93
CA GLU A 133 -14.89 -37.60 11.80
C GLU A 133 -16.18 -37.64 12.65
N GLY A 134 -17.29 -37.14 12.11
CA GLY A 134 -18.55 -37.02 12.84
C GLY A 134 -18.62 -35.86 13.84
N LYS A 135 -17.62 -34.97 13.88
CA LYS A 135 -17.65 -33.73 14.66
C LYS A 135 -17.52 -32.52 13.74
N CYS A 136 -18.39 -31.52 13.90
CA CYS A 136 -18.25 -30.26 13.18
C CYS A 136 -17.13 -29.40 13.79
N VAL A 137 -16.63 -28.40 13.04
CA VAL A 137 -15.59 -27.46 13.48
C VAL A 137 -15.92 -26.80 14.83
N LEU A 138 -17.21 -26.51 15.08
CA LEU A 138 -17.64 -25.92 16.35
C LEU A 138 -17.44 -26.88 17.53
N CYS A 139 -17.76 -28.17 17.37
CA CYS A 139 -17.56 -29.17 18.42
C CYS A 139 -16.07 -29.35 18.73
N LEU A 140 -15.22 -29.41 17.69
CA LEU A 140 -13.76 -29.47 17.86
C LEU A 140 -13.22 -28.21 18.55
N PHE A 141 -13.75 -27.03 18.20
CA PHE A 141 -13.37 -25.79 18.88
C PHE A 141 -13.78 -25.78 20.36
N GLN A 142 -14.97 -26.28 20.69
CA GLN A 142 -15.43 -26.40 22.09
C GLN A 142 -14.54 -27.35 22.90
N GLU A 143 -14.12 -28.46 22.30
CA GLU A 143 -13.17 -29.40 22.90
C GLU A 143 -11.82 -28.74 23.13
N TYR A 144 -11.28 -28.08 22.11
CA TYR A 144 -10.03 -27.32 22.21
C TYR A 144 -10.09 -26.22 23.26
N GLN A 145 -11.18 -25.45 23.31
CA GLN A 145 -11.42 -24.43 24.31
C GLN A 145 -11.43 -25.03 25.71
N LYS A 146 -12.10 -26.17 25.92
CA LYS A 146 -12.14 -26.86 27.20
C LYS A 146 -10.74 -27.27 27.67
N VAL A 147 -9.96 -27.89 26.79
CA VAL A 147 -8.56 -28.30 27.10
C VAL A 147 -7.69 -27.07 27.40
N SER A 148 -7.90 -25.97 26.68
CA SER A 148 -7.16 -24.71 26.91
C SER A 148 -7.51 -24.08 28.26
N ILE A 149 -8.79 -24.08 28.65
CA ILE A 149 -9.23 -23.59 29.97
C ILE A 149 -8.63 -24.46 31.10
N GLN A 150 -8.61 -25.78 30.93
CA GLN A 150 -7.99 -26.69 31.90
C GLN A 150 -6.49 -26.40 32.06
N ALA A 151 -5.77 -26.25 30.94
CA ALA A 151 -4.35 -25.88 30.95
C ALA A 151 -4.11 -24.51 31.59
N LEU A 152 -5.01 -23.53 31.40
CA LEU A 152 -4.93 -22.23 32.06
C LEU A 152 -5.01 -22.38 33.58
N PHE A 153 -5.96 -23.15 34.10
CA PHE A 153 -6.10 -23.39 35.54
C PHE A 153 -4.93 -24.17 36.12
N ALA A 154 -4.35 -25.09 35.34
CA ALA A 154 -3.13 -25.80 35.69
C ALA A 154 -1.85 -24.95 35.55
N LYS A 155 -1.94 -23.71 35.05
CA LYS A 155 -0.82 -22.81 34.76
C LYS A 155 0.18 -23.38 33.74
N GLU A 156 -0.31 -24.16 32.79
CA GLU A 156 0.48 -24.83 31.75
C GLU A 156 0.56 -24.02 30.45
N ILE A 157 -0.25 -22.97 30.29
CA ILE A 157 -0.21 -22.08 29.12
C ILE A 157 1.04 -21.19 29.19
N LYS A 158 1.92 -21.32 28.20
CA LYS A 158 3.10 -20.45 28.06
C LYS A 158 2.70 -19.13 27.40
N LYS A 159 3.52 -18.09 27.59
CA LYS A 159 3.31 -16.77 26.95
C LYS A 159 3.24 -16.83 25.42
N VAL A 160 3.88 -17.83 24.82
CA VAL A 160 3.93 -18.03 23.36
C VAL A 160 2.74 -18.83 22.84
N ASP A 161 1.97 -19.49 23.71
CA ASP A 161 0.80 -20.31 23.36
C ASP A 161 -0.44 -19.43 23.17
N VAL A 162 -0.30 -18.38 22.35
CA VAL A 162 -1.30 -17.32 22.20
C VAL A 162 -2.65 -17.86 21.75
N ALA A 163 -2.68 -18.84 20.84
CA ALA A 163 -3.92 -19.40 20.36
C ALA A 163 -4.73 -20.10 21.47
N ASP A 164 -4.03 -20.74 22.43
CA ASP A 164 -4.68 -21.38 23.57
C ASP A 164 -5.26 -20.33 24.52
N ALA A 165 -4.50 -19.26 24.76
CA ALA A 165 -4.95 -18.14 25.58
C ALA A 165 -6.19 -17.46 24.99
N ILE A 166 -6.23 -17.23 23.67
CA ILE A 166 -7.39 -16.62 23.01
C ILE A 166 -8.61 -17.54 22.90
N ALA A 167 -8.38 -18.85 22.80
CA ALA A 167 -9.45 -19.85 22.79
C ALA A 167 -10.26 -19.82 24.09
N THR A 168 -9.63 -19.49 25.23
CA THR A 168 -10.31 -19.43 26.54
C THR A 168 -11.49 -18.43 26.58
N PHE A 169 -11.48 -17.41 25.72
CA PHE A 169 -12.59 -16.46 25.60
C PHE A 169 -13.37 -16.60 24.28
N GLY A 170 -13.21 -17.71 23.58
CA GLY A 170 -14.06 -18.09 22.44
C GLY A 170 -13.55 -17.63 21.07
N VAL A 171 -12.30 -17.17 20.95
CA VAL A 171 -11.70 -16.84 19.66
C VAL A 171 -10.89 -18.02 19.12
N PHE A 172 -11.20 -18.46 17.91
CA PHE A 172 -10.43 -19.44 17.15
C PHE A 172 -9.48 -18.70 16.20
N ALA A 173 -8.18 -18.99 16.24
CA ALA A 173 -7.17 -18.42 15.35
C ALA A 173 -6.28 -19.52 14.73
N PRO A 174 -6.74 -20.17 13.67
CA PRO A 174 -6.08 -21.36 13.10
C PRO A 174 -4.69 -21.07 12.52
N TYR A 175 -4.40 -19.82 12.12
CA TYR A 175 -3.11 -19.42 11.56
C TYR A 175 -1.98 -19.33 12.60
N ALA A 176 -2.31 -19.38 13.89
CA ALA A 176 -1.36 -19.35 15.00
C ALA A 176 -1.37 -20.66 15.80
N ALA A 177 -1.57 -21.79 15.11
CA ALA A 177 -1.79 -23.09 15.74
C ALA A 177 -0.70 -23.51 16.75
N THR A 178 -1.16 -23.84 17.96
CA THR A 178 -0.37 -24.43 19.05
C THR A 178 -0.35 -25.95 18.94
N GLU A 179 0.55 -26.60 19.70
CA GLU A 179 0.57 -28.06 19.82
C GLU A 179 -0.77 -28.62 20.33
N ARG A 180 -1.39 -27.94 21.30
CA ARG A 180 -2.71 -28.29 21.83
C ARG A 180 -3.83 -28.14 20.79
N MET A 181 -3.75 -27.12 19.93
CA MET A 181 -4.68 -27.01 18.82
C MET A 181 -4.47 -28.15 17.81
N ARG A 182 -3.21 -28.47 17.48
CA ARG A 182 -2.86 -29.58 16.58
C ARG A 182 -3.32 -30.93 17.13
N SER A 183 -3.28 -31.16 18.44
CA SER A 183 -3.73 -32.44 19.01
C SER A 183 -5.25 -32.64 18.91
N VAL A 184 -6.03 -31.55 18.98
CA VAL A 184 -7.49 -31.61 18.84
C VAL A 184 -7.94 -31.59 17.38
N PHE A 185 -7.33 -30.72 16.58
CA PHE A 185 -7.74 -30.52 15.20
C PHE A 185 -7.01 -31.41 14.21
N GLY A 186 -5.78 -31.87 14.47
CA GLY A 186 -4.89 -32.49 13.49
C GLY A 186 -4.15 -31.46 12.61
N GLU A 187 -2.90 -31.74 12.25
CA GLU A 187 -2.02 -30.80 11.53
C GLU A 187 -2.48 -30.52 10.09
N SER A 188 -2.76 -31.57 9.31
CA SER A 188 -3.29 -31.46 7.94
C SER A 188 -4.62 -30.72 7.87
N ARG A 189 -5.40 -30.76 8.95
CA ARG A 189 -6.71 -30.10 9.03
C ARG A 189 -6.56 -28.61 9.30
N LEU A 190 -5.59 -28.20 10.12
CA LEU A 190 -5.32 -26.78 10.38
C LEU A 190 -4.79 -26.05 9.15
N GLU A 191 -4.02 -26.73 8.29
CA GLU A 191 -3.56 -26.17 7.02
C GLU A 191 -4.73 -25.79 6.11
N ASN A 192 -5.80 -26.60 6.07
CA ASN A 192 -7.00 -26.30 5.30
C ASN A 192 -7.81 -25.13 5.89
N VAL A 193 -7.74 -24.92 7.22
CA VAL A 193 -8.51 -23.87 7.92
C VAL A 193 -7.73 -22.55 7.99
N SER A 194 -6.42 -22.56 7.73
CA SER A 194 -5.56 -21.38 7.72
C SER A 194 -5.34 -20.89 6.28
N PRO A 195 -6.26 -20.08 5.70
CA PRO A 195 -6.02 -19.46 4.40
C PRO A 195 -4.87 -18.46 4.54
N THR A 196 -3.64 -18.93 4.41
CA THR A 196 -2.47 -18.08 4.42
C THR A 196 -2.21 -17.68 2.98
N VAL A 197 -2.61 -16.47 2.58
CA VAL A 197 -2.12 -15.87 1.34
C VAL A 197 -0.62 -15.61 1.53
N ARG A 198 0.23 -16.52 1.03
CA ARG A 198 1.69 -16.34 1.03
C ARG A 198 2.05 -15.40 -0.12
N LEU A 199 2.53 -14.21 0.19
CA LEU A 199 3.22 -13.36 -0.79
C LEU A 199 4.65 -13.85 -0.92
N GLN A 200 5.06 -14.21 -2.13
CA GLN A 200 6.47 -14.31 -2.48
C GLN A 200 6.99 -12.88 -2.69
N VAL A 201 7.76 -12.38 -1.73
CA VAL A 201 8.54 -11.15 -1.89
C VAL A 201 9.96 -11.60 -2.17
N GLU A 202 10.37 -11.54 -3.45
CA GLU A 202 11.77 -11.74 -3.81
C GLU A 202 12.58 -10.52 -3.34
N GLU A 203 13.55 -10.77 -2.46
CA GLU A 203 14.50 -9.77 -2.01
C GLU A 203 15.74 -9.77 -2.93
N GLU A 204 15.80 -8.80 -3.86
CA GLU A 204 17.06 -8.45 -4.53
C GLU A 204 17.48 -7.02 -4.13
N TYR A 205 18.64 -6.93 -3.48
CA TYR A 205 19.30 -5.72 -3.01
C TYR A 205 20.38 -5.30 -4.01
N ASP A 206 20.09 -4.24 -4.76
CA ASP A 206 20.99 -3.17 -5.25
C ASP A 206 20.31 -2.48 -6.43
N LEU A 207 19.64 -1.32 -6.24
CA LEU A 207 19.09 -0.44 -7.31
C LEU A 207 18.27 0.76 -6.74
N CYS A 208 18.80 1.53 -5.77
CA CYS A 208 17.98 2.49 -5.00
C CYS A 208 17.33 3.62 -5.84
N VAL A 209 18.05 4.18 -6.79
CA VAL A 209 17.54 5.28 -7.64
C VAL A 209 16.54 4.77 -8.68
N LEU A 210 16.78 3.59 -9.25
CA LEU A 210 15.91 3.00 -10.29
C LEU A 210 14.61 2.43 -9.70
N LYS A 211 14.60 2.00 -8.43
CA LYS A 211 13.36 1.64 -7.72
C LYS A 211 12.52 2.88 -7.37
N ALA A 212 13.14 3.98 -6.97
CA ALA A 212 12.44 5.27 -6.76
C ALA A 212 11.80 5.78 -8.07
N ILE A 213 12.52 5.72 -9.19
CA ILE A 213 12.00 6.09 -10.52
C ILE A 213 10.83 5.18 -10.94
N ARG A 214 10.95 3.85 -10.78
CA ARG A 214 9.84 2.91 -11.04
C ARG A 214 8.62 3.16 -10.14
N ALA A 215 8.83 3.55 -8.89
CA ALA A 215 7.74 3.93 -7.99
C ALA A 215 7.04 5.21 -8.47
N PHE A 216 7.79 6.21 -8.94
CA PHE A 216 7.24 7.42 -9.59
C PHE A 216 6.46 7.12 -10.88
N GLU A 217 6.96 6.23 -11.74
CA GLU A 217 6.25 5.82 -12.96
C GLU A 217 4.97 5.02 -12.66
N ALA A 218 5.00 4.18 -11.63
CA ALA A 218 3.83 3.45 -11.19
C ALA A 218 2.77 4.39 -10.56
N LEU A 219 3.20 5.48 -9.91
CA LEU A 219 2.33 6.50 -9.33
C LEU A 219 1.49 7.26 -10.37
N GLU A 220 2.04 7.50 -11.56
CA GLU A 220 1.29 8.17 -12.64
C GLU A 220 0.06 7.36 -13.10
N ASN A 221 0.08 6.04 -12.89
CA ASN A 221 -1.02 5.14 -13.22
C ASN A 221 -2.04 4.97 -12.07
N ILE A 222 -1.74 5.48 -10.87
CA ILE A 222 -2.68 5.44 -9.73
C ILE A 222 -3.73 6.53 -9.89
N LYS A 223 -4.95 6.13 -10.24
CA LYS A 223 -6.10 7.05 -10.39
C LYS A 223 -6.55 7.67 -9.07
N ASP A 224 -6.25 7.05 -7.93
CA ASP A 224 -6.62 7.56 -6.61
C ASP A 224 -5.60 8.62 -6.14
N ARG A 225 -6.01 9.89 -6.18
CA ARG A 225 -5.19 11.03 -5.76
C ARG A 225 -4.68 10.89 -4.32
N LYS A 226 -5.42 10.28 -3.40
CA LYS A 226 -5.00 10.15 -1.99
C LYS A 226 -3.87 9.16 -1.84
N ILE A 227 -3.98 8.01 -2.52
CA ILE A 227 -2.91 7.02 -2.57
C ILE A 227 -1.66 7.64 -3.19
N ARG A 228 -1.82 8.40 -4.28
CA ARG A 228 -0.69 9.09 -4.92
C ARG A 228 0.01 10.08 -3.97
N VAL A 229 -0.73 10.95 -3.28
CA VAL A 229 -0.15 11.91 -2.31
C VAL A 229 0.53 11.18 -1.15
N MET A 230 -0.04 10.06 -0.67
CA MET A 230 0.59 9.22 0.36
C MET A 230 1.96 8.71 -0.10
N PHE A 231 2.06 8.19 -1.32
CA PHE A 231 3.34 7.72 -1.86
C PHE A 231 4.33 8.86 -2.14
N GLU A 232 3.88 10.03 -2.63
CA GLU A 232 4.72 11.22 -2.78
C GLU A 232 5.34 11.62 -1.42
N MET A 233 4.53 11.67 -0.36
CA MET A 233 5.02 11.92 1.01
C MET A 233 6.01 10.85 1.47
N LEU A 234 5.73 9.56 1.23
CA LEU A 234 6.64 8.48 1.61
C LEU A 234 7.96 8.58 0.86
N ILE A 235 7.97 8.97 -0.41
CA ILE A 235 9.24 9.14 -1.16
C ILE A 235 10.10 10.24 -0.54
N GLU A 236 9.50 11.33 -0.08
CA GLU A 236 10.22 12.45 0.54
C GLU A 236 10.83 12.12 1.91
N HIS A 237 10.23 11.19 2.67
CA HIS A 237 10.60 10.89 4.07
C HIS A 237 11.29 9.51 4.23
N LEU A 238 11.09 8.62 3.26
CA LEU A 238 11.95 7.54 2.80
C LEU A 238 13.47 7.66 3.01
N PRO A 239 14.13 7.03 4.01
CA PRO A 239 15.57 6.87 3.89
C PRO A 239 15.91 5.96 2.70
N LEU A 240 17.08 6.19 2.08
CA LEU A 240 17.58 5.34 1.00
C LEU A 240 17.85 3.90 1.49
N ASP A 241 18.42 3.80 2.69
CA ASP A 241 18.75 2.56 3.36
C ASP A 241 17.84 2.30 4.56
N LYS A 242 17.74 1.03 4.97
CA LYS A 242 16.86 0.58 6.05
C LYS A 242 17.31 1.15 7.40
N GLU A 243 16.45 1.92 8.06
CA GLU A 243 16.67 2.33 9.44
C GLU A 243 16.39 1.17 10.41
N SER A 244 17.41 0.75 11.16
CA SER A 244 17.32 -0.37 12.12
C SER A 244 17.02 0.05 13.56
N ARG A 245 16.95 1.36 13.86
CA ARG A 245 16.93 1.88 15.24
C ARG A 245 15.83 2.91 15.54
N ALA A 246 14.81 3.03 14.71
CA ALA A 246 13.70 3.92 15.00
C ALA A 246 12.95 3.45 16.26
N ALA A 247 12.74 4.36 17.23
CA ALA A 247 11.86 4.12 18.36
C ALA A 247 10.44 3.82 17.85
N GLU A 248 9.68 2.98 18.54
CA GLU A 248 8.35 2.53 18.08
C GLU A 248 7.39 3.70 17.78
N VAL A 249 7.41 4.76 18.60
CA VAL A 249 6.61 5.98 18.38
C VAL A 249 7.01 6.68 17.08
N THR A 250 8.31 6.81 16.81
CA THR A 250 8.84 7.38 15.57
C THR A 250 8.51 6.47 14.39
N PHE A 251 8.62 5.16 14.57
CA PHE A 251 8.30 4.17 13.56
C PHE A 251 6.84 4.29 13.11
N VAL A 252 5.95 4.41 14.07
CA VAL A 252 4.52 4.60 13.83
C VAL A 252 4.24 5.91 13.11
N ALA A 253 4.76 7.04 13.61
CA ALA A 253 4.46 8.36 13.08
C ALA A 253 5.01 8.55 11.65
N THR A 254 6.21 8.05 11.39
CA THR A 254 6.91 8.27 10.12
C THR A 254 6.52 7.25 9.05
N TYR A 255 6.35 5.97 9.41
CA TYR A 255 6.22 4.89 8.43
C TYR A 255 4.79 4.34 8.32
N ILE A 256 4.08 4.19 9.45
CA ILE A 256 2.76 3.53 9.48
C ILE A 256 1.62 4.52 9.27
N ALA A 257 1.62 5.64 10.00
CA ALA A 257 0.53 6.59 10.02
C ALA A 257 0.20 7.17 8.62
N PRO A 258 1.18 7.56 7.78
CA PRO A 258 0.88 8.03 6.42
C PRO A 258 0.15 6.99 5.58
N ILE A 259 0.55 5.72 5.69
CA ILE A 259 -0.03 4.61 4.92
C ILE A 259 -1.48 4.36 5.32
N LEU A 260 -1.73 4.25 6.62
CA LEU A 260 -3.08 4.02 7.11
C LEU A 260 -3.98 5.23 6.84
N LEU A 261 -3.49 6.46 6.96
CA LEU A 261 -4.26 7.67 6.61
C LEU A 261 -4.56 7.74 5.10
N GLY A 262 -3.60 7.39 4.24
CA GLY A 262 -3.77 7.40 2.80
C GLY A 262 -4.76 6.34 2.30
N THR A 263 -4.78 5.17 2.94
CA THR A 263 -5.60 4.01 2.52
C THR A 263 -6.98 3.96 3.19
N LEU A 264 -7.11 4.41 4.44
CA LEU A 264 -8.35 4.30 5.23
C LEU A 264 -9.24 5.55 5.22
N ARG A 265 -8.77 6.70 4.73
CA ARG A 265 -9.58 7.94 4.72
C ARG A 265 -10.71 7.93 3.68
N ALA A 266 -11.81 7.27 4.02
CA ALA A 266 -13.13 7.53 3.46
C ALA A 266 -13.76 8.74 4.19
N ASN A 267 -13.50 9.93 3.66
CA ASN A 267 -13.96 11.24 4.15
C ASN A 267 -13.33 11.71 5.47
N ASP A 268 -13.34 13.03 5.71
CA ASP A 268 -12.57 13.75 6.77
C ASP A 268 -12.96 13.41 8.23
N LYS A 269 -13.69 12.30 8.44
CA LYS A 269 -14.21 11.85 9.73
C LYS A 269 -13.41 10.69 10.34
N VAL A 270 -12.30 10.29 9.71
CA VAL A 270 -11.44 9.21 10.18
C VAL A 270 -10.32 9.77 11.06
N SER A 271 -10.31 9.41 12.35
CA SER A 271 -9.20 9.70 13.26
C SER A 271 -8.40 8.44 13.56
N ILE A 272 -7.07 8.53 13.43
CA ILE A 272 -6.14 7.48 13.82
C ILE A 272 -5.34 8.00 15.01
N HIS A 273 -5.31 7.24 16.11
CA HIS A 273 -4.64 7.65 17.34
C HIS A 273 -3.40 6.81 17.62
N PHE A 274 -2.28 7.49 17.89
CA PHE A 274 -0.99 6.90 18.25
C PHE A 274 -0.24 7.77 19.29
N PRO A 275 0.35 7.19 20.35
CA PRO A 275 -0.21 6.08 21.10
C PRO A 275 -1.58 6.47 21.66
N ASN A 276 -2.54 5.55 21.63
CA ASN A 276 -3.90 5.88 22.03
C ASN A 276 -4.00 6.17 23.53
N THR A 277 -4.41 7.39 23.90
CA THR A 277 -4.65 7.79 25.29
C THR A 277 -6.13 7.79 25.70
N LYS A 278 -7.07 7.57 24.75
CA LYS A 278 -8.52 7.82 24.93
C LYS A 278 -9.41 6.76 24.25
N CYS A 279 -9.22 5.46 24.53
CA CYS A 279 -10.19 4.41 24.18
C CYS A 279 -11.45 4.52 25.04
N THR A 280 -12.62 4.66 24.41
CA THR A 280 -13.91 4.85 25.10
C THR A 280 -14.55 3.51 25.46
N THR A 281 -14.32 2.48 24.65
CA THR A 281 -14.86 1.12 24.83
C THR A 281 -14.38 0.47 26.13
N GLN A 282 -13.12 0.72 26.53
CA GLN A 282 -12.55 0.21 27.79
C GLN A 282 -13.10 0.90 29.03
N LYS A 283 -13.36 2.22 28.96
CA LYS A 283 -14.00 2.95 30.07
C LYS A 283 -15.40 2.40 30.35
N GLY A 284 -16.14 2.02 29.31
CA GLY A 284 -17.44 1.36 29.45
C GLY A 284 -17.38 -0.04 30.08
N GLN A 285 -16.21 -0.69 30.05
CA GLN A 285 -16.00 -2.06 30.56
C GLN A 285 -15.22 -2.11 31.90
N GLY A 286 -14.88 -0.97 32.50
CA GLY A 286 -14.22 -0.90 33.81
C GLY A 286 -12.79 -1.47 33.89
N MET A 287 -12.13 -1.68 32.75
CA MET A 287 -10.79 -2.29 32.70
C MET A 287 -9.65 -1.26 32.85
N ARG A 288 -8.51 -1.70 33.43
CA ARG A 288 -7.25 -0.93 33.41
C ARG A 288 -6.84 -0.63 31.96
N ALA A 289 -6.15 0.49 31.77
CA ALA A 289 -5.72 1.04 30.48
C ALA A 289 -4.63 0.18 29.79
N ASP A 290 -4.96 -1.05 29.42
CA ASP A 290 -4.25 -1.83 28.42
C ASP A 290 -4.83 -1.42 27.06
N ARG A 291 -4.13 -0.65 26.22
CA ARG A 291 -4.71 0.06 25.06
C ARG A 291 -4.03 -0.31 23.74
N PRO A 292 -4.78 -0.64 22.67
CA PRO A 292 -4.16 -0.96 21.40
C PRO A 292 -3.39 0.24 20.83
N ASP A 293 -2.30 -0.05 20.13
CA ASP A 293 -1.42 0.98 19.56
C ASP A 293 -2.10 1.81 18.48
N ILE A 294 -2.99 1.17 17.71
CA ILE A 294 -3.77 1.78 16.63
C ILE A 294 -5.26 1.67 16.94
N ILE A 295 -5.96 2.81 16.90
CA ILE A 295 -7.42 2.82 16.77
C ILE A 295 -7.80 3.75 15.63
N VAL A 296 -8.66 3.25 14.75
CA VAL A 296 -9.33 4.04 13.72
C VAL A 296 -10.77 4.26 14.13
N LYS A 297 -11.20 5.52 14.16
CA LYS A 297 -12.59 5.89 14.46
C LYS A 297 -13.25 6.56 13.26
N LEU A 298 -14.54 6.30 13.03
CA LEU A 298 -15.40 7.05 12.10
C LEU A 298 -16.57 7.63 12.86
N SER A 299 -16.74 8.95 12.79
CA SER A 299 -17.83 9.66 13.49
C SER A 299 -17.90 9.30 14.98
N GLY A 300 -16.74 9.14 15.63
CA GLY A 300 -16.61 8.80 17.05
C GLY A 300 -16.73 7.31 17.39
N ARG A 301 -17.11 6.45 16.44
CA ARG A 301 -17.20 4.99 16.64
C ARG A 301 -15.88 4.31 16.29
N GLU A 302 -15.42 3.40 17.14
CA GLU A 302 -14.23 2.59 16.90
C GLU A 302 -14.53 1.54 15.83
N LEU A 303 -13.67 1.46 14.81
CA LEU A 303 -13.89 0.60 13.65
C LEU A 303 -12.77 -0.41 13.43
N LEU A 304 -11.52 -0.01 13.64
CA LEU A 304 -10.35 -0.84 13.42
C LEU A 304 -9.41 -0.70 14.61
N ILE A 305 -8.82 -1.83 14.98
CA ILE A 305 -7.84 -1.91 16.05
C ILE A 305 -6.55 -2.49 15.48
N GLY A 306 -5.42 -1.97 15.93
CA GLY A 306 -4.13 -2.52 15.56
C GLY A 306 -3.09 -2.47 16.67
N GLU A 307 -2.08 -3.31 16.53
CA GLU A 307 -0.89 -3.35 17.39
C GLU A 307 0.37 -3.23 16.53
N VAL A 308 1.41 -2.60 17.09
CA VAL A 308 2.65 -2.31 16.38
C VAL A 308 3.85 -2.81 17.18
N ILE A 309 4.75 -3.48 16.46
CA ILE A 309 6.01 -3.96 16.99
C ILE A 309 7.10 -3.28 16.20
N GLY A 310 7.81 -2.36 16.86
CA GLY A 310 8.92 -1.64 16.25
C GLY A 310 10.11 -2.55 15.88
N PRO A 311 11.06 -2.04 15.08
CA PRO A 311 12.19 -2.82 14.57
C PRO A 311 13.03 -3.48 15.67
N PHE A 312 13.17 -2.83 16.83
CA PHE A 312 13.94 -3.37 17.97
C PHE A 312 13.36 -4.65 18.56
N GLN A 313 12.06 -4.89 18.39
CA GLN A 313 11.34 -6.02 18.99
C GLN A 313 10.79 -7.00 17.95
N GLU A 314 11.21 -6.91 16.68
CA GLU A 314 10.65 -7.71 15.59
C GLU A 314 10.73 -9.23 15.83
N THR A 315 11.81 -9.68 16.47
CA THR A 315 12.05 -11.10 16.80
C THR A 315 11.54 -11.50 18.18
N HIS A 316 10.90 -10.59 18.92
CA HIS A 316 10.47 -10.83 20.30
C HIS A 316 9.15 -11.61 20.34
N ASN A 317 9.24 -12.93 20.18
CA ASN A 317 8.10 -13.85 20.10
C ASN A 317 7.03 -13.65 21.19
N ALA A 318 7.44 -13.41 22.43
CA ALA A 318 6.49 -13.20 23.53
C ALA A 318 5.72 -11.87 23.41
N LYS A 319 6.28 -10.86 22.76
CA LYS A 319 5.58 -9.59 22.48
C LYS A 319 4.63 -9.80 21.31
N ASN A 320 5.08 -10.43 20.23
CA ASN A 320 4.24 -10.79 19.08
C ASN A 320 3.00 -11.58 19.50
N ALA A 321 3.19 -12.57 20.39
CA ALA A 321 2.11 -13.36 20.98
C ALA A 321 1.17 -12.50 21.85
N TRP A 322 1.72 -11.63 22.69
CA TRP A 322 0.92 -10.75 23.54
C TRP A 322 0.08 -9.75 22.73
N ASP A 323 0.65 -9.14 21.70
CA ASP A 323 -0.07 -8.21 20.82
C ASP A 323 -1.17 -8.91 20.04
N LEU A 324 -0.95 -10.15 19.59
CA LEU A 324 -1.99 -10.93 18.95
C LEU A 324 -3.13 -11.30 19.93
N TYR A 325 -2.81 -11.62 21.18
CA TYR A 325 -3.81 -11.80 22.23
C TYR A 325 -4.65 -10.53 22.43
N ARG A 326 -4.00 -9.37 22.51
CA ARG A 326 -4.66 -8.06 22.68
C ARG A 326 -5.56 -7.74 21.50
N LEU A 327 -5.11 -7.97 20.26
CA LEU A 327 -5.93 -7.82 19.06
C LEU A 327 -7.21 -8.66 19.11
N ALA A 328 -7.10 -9.94 19.45
CA ALA A 328 -8.27 -10.82 19.58
C ALA A 328 -9.23 -10.33 20.67
N ARG A 329 -8.69 -9.91 21.82
CA ARG A 329 -9.46 -9.41 22.96
C ARG A 329 -10.20 -8.11 22.63
N PHE A 330 -9.51 -7.13 22.05
CA PHE A 330 -10.09 -5.84 21.71
C PHE A 330 -10.99 -5.92 20.48
N GLY A 331 -10.60 -6.70 19.47
CA GLY A 331 -11.43 -6.97 18.30
C GLY A 331 -12.79 -7.55 18.68
N LYS A 332 -12.82 -8.46 19.68
CA LYS A 332 -14.07 -9.01 20.19
C LYS A 332 -15.01 -7.95 20.77
N SER A 333 -14.47 -6.89 21.39
CA SER A 333 -15.31 -5.79 21.91
C SER A 333 -15.97 -4.95 20.81
N LEU A 334 -15.45 -4.99 19.58
CA LEU A 334 -16.03 -4.28 18.42
C LEU A 334 -17.17 -5.04 17.75
N LEU A 335 -17.32 -6.34 18.04
CA LEU A 335 -18.33 -7.18 17.39
C LEU A 335 -19.78 -6.93 17.83
N GLY A 336 -20.02 -5.93 18.69
CA GLY A 336 -21.37 -5.56 19.14
C GLY A 336 -22.22 -5.05 17.98
N ASP A 337 -21.91 -3.87 17.46
CA ASP A 337 -22.68 -3.22 16.40
C ASP A 337 -22.25 -3.66 14.98
N ASN A 338 -21.14 -4.37 14.85
CA ASN A 338 -20.56 -4.79 13.57
C ASN A 338 -20.31 -6.31 13.56
N PRO A 339 -20.87 -7.09 12.61
CA PRO A 339 -20.63 -8.54 12.55
C PRO A 339 -19.19 -8.92 12.21
N PHE A 340 -18.35 -7.95 11.85
CA PHE A 340 -16.92 -8.11 11.64
C PHE A 340 -16.12 -7.02 12.36
N ALA A 341 -14.93 -7.38 12.86
CA ALA A 341 -13.95 -6.41 13.37
C ALA A 341 -12.66 -6.49 12.55
N PRO A 342 -12.29 -5.44 11.79
CA PRO A 342 -11.01 -5.36 11.12
C PRO A 342 -9.88 -5.14 12.13
N LEU A 343 -8.81 -5.91 11.99
CA LEU A 343 -7.65 -5.93 12.88
C LEU A 343 -6.37 -5.78 12.05
N ILE A 344 -5.39 -5.04 12.57
CA ILE A 344 -4.09 -4.89 11.94
C ILE A 344 -2.99 -5.26 12.92
N GLN A 345 -2.07 -6.15 12.53
CA GLN A 345 -0.82 -6.34 13.26
C GLN A 345 0.33 -5.88 12.38
N ILE A 346 1.19 -5.01 12.89
CA ILE A 346 2.40 -4.60 12.18
C ILE A 346 3.60 -5.06 12.98
N VAL A 347 4.41 -5.92 12.37
CA VAL A 347 5.70 -6.34 12.90
C VAL A 347 6.77 -5.77 11.98
N HIS A 348 7.35 -4.66 12.40
CA HIS A 348 8.32 -3.89 11.63
C HIS A 348 7.83 -3.61 10.20
N ASN A 349 8.48 -4.18 9.19
CA ASN A 349 8.20 -3.91 7.78
C ASN A 349 7.06 -4.78 7.21
N LYS A 350 6.44 -5.64 8.03
CA LYS A 350 5.35 -6.53 7.63
C LYS A 350 4.08 -6.18 8.39
N GLY A 351 2.99 -6.03 7.65
CA GLY A 351 1.66 -5.83 8.18
C GLY A 351 0.74 -7.00 7.82
N ASP A 352 -0.09 -7.40 8.77
CA ASP A 352 -1.14 -8.39 8.58
C ASP A 352 -2.50 -7.73 8.79
N TYR A 353 -3.35 -7.87 7.79
CA TYR A 353 -4.77 -7.55 7.91
C TYR A 353 -5.52 -8.81 8.30
N MET A 354 -6.23 -8.71 9.41
CA MET A 354 -7.04 -9.78 9.97
C MET A 354 -8.48 -9.30 10.16
N ARG A 355 -9.40 -10.26 10.23
CA ARG A 355 -10.81 -10.01 10.48
C ARG A 355 -11.30 -10.95 11.55
N LEU A 356 -11.90 -10.41 12.60
CA LEU A 356 -12.67 -11.19 13.55
C LEU A 356 -14.14 -11.24 13.11
N THR A 357 -14.75 -12.42 13.13
CA THR A 357 -16.17 -12.60 12.77
C THR A 357 -16.89 -13.50 13.76
N ILE A 358 -18.19 -13.27 13.95
CA ILE A 358 -19.05 -14.17 14.72
C ILE A 358 -19.42 -15.35 13.81
N LYS A 359 -19.13 -16.59 14.22
CA LYS A 359 -19.52 -17.79 13.46
C LYS A 359 -20.66 -18.56 14.11
N ALA A 360 -20.61 -18.69 15.43
CA ALA A 360 -21.65 -19.33 16.22
C ALA A 360 -21.68 -18.74 17.63
N ARG A 361 -22.72 -19.06 18.41
CA ARG A 361 -22.79 -18.64 19.82
C ARG A 361 -21.56 -19.15 20.56
N GLY A 362 -20.74 -18.23 21.07
CA GLY A 362 -19.51 -18.55 21.81
C GLY A 362 -18.28 -18.86 20.94
N MET A 363 -18.39 -18.81 19.61
CA MET A 363 -17.24 -19.00 18.70
C MET A 363 -17.09 -17.79 17.75
N PHE A 364 -15.97 -17.12 17.93
CA PHE A 364 -15.48 -16.04 17.07
C PHE A 364 -14.29 -16.57 16.27
N LEU A 365 -14.20 -16.24 14.99
CA LEU A 365 -13.10 -16.66 14.15
C LEU A 365 -12.24 -15.46 13.78
N MET A 366 -10.95 -15.53 14.09
CA MET A 366 -9.94 -14.57 13.66
C MET A 366 -9.25 -15.11 12.40
N GLU A 367 -9.55 -14.49 11.27
CA GLU A 367 -9.06 -14.86 9.95
C GLU A 367 -7.95 -13.90 9.53
N ARG A 368 -6.81 -14.40 9.06
CA ARG A 368 -5.84 -13.57 8.33
C ARG A 368 -6.36 -13.39 6.91
N VAL A 369 -6.66 -12.15 6.53
CA VAL A 369 -7.25 -11.82 5.22
C VAL A 369 -6.15 -11.57 4.19
N GLY A 370 -5.06 -10.92 4.59
CA GLY A 370 -3.93 -10.68 3.71
C GLY A 370 -2.79 -10.01 4.44
N ALA A 371 -1.66 -9.90 3.74
CA ALA A 371 -0.47 -9.21 4.23
C ALA A 371 -0.18 -7.97 3.38
N PHE A 372 0.50 -7.01 3.98
CA PHE A 372 0.98 -5.79 3.34
C PHE A 372 2.35 -5.40 3.85
N VAL A 373 3.03 -4.55 3.08
CA VAL A 373 4.38 -4.10 3.41
C VAL A 373 4.34 -2.70 4.00
N ILE A 374 5.05 -2.50 5.11
CA ILE A 374 5.41 -1.16 5.61
C ILE A 374 6.82 -0.87 5.08
N PRO A 375 6.98 0.06 4.12
CA PRO A 375 8.26 0.39 3.55
C PRO A 375 9.09 1.15 4.60
N THR A 376 10.26 0.63 4.93
CA THR A 376 11.22 1.27 5.84
C THR A 376 12.42 1.87 5.12
N SER A 377 12.40 1.80 3.78
CA SER A 377 13.29 2.48 2.87
C SER A 377 12.61 2.70 1.53
N ILE A 378 13.16 3.59 0.71
CA ILE A 378 12.62 3.89 -0.63
C ILE A 378 12.51 2.63 -1.52
N ASN A 379 13.40 1.66 -1.29
CA ASN A 379 13.46 0.40 -2.04
C ASN A 379 12.25 -0.49 -1.85
N MET A 380 11.51 -0.30 -0.75
CA MET A 380 10.36 -1.12 -0.39
C MET A 380 9.03 -0.53 -0.89
N LEU A 381 9.05 0.64 -1.53
CA LEU A 381 7.83 1.30 -2.01
C LEU A 381 7.07 0.48 -3.05
N LEU A 382 7.78 -0.21 -3.95
CA LEU A 382 7.15 -1.09 -4.94
C LEU A 382 6.45 -2.28 -4.26
N SER A 383 7.01 -2.78 -3.16
CA SER A 383 6.40 -3.85 -2.38
C SER A 383 5.14 -3.38 -1.66
N LEU A 384 5.11 -2.13 -1.17
CA LEU A 384 3.86 -1.51 -0.69
C LEU A 384 2.84 -1.40 -1.82
N LEU A 385 3.23 -0.93 -3.01
CA LEU A 385 2.31 -0.81 -4.14
C LEU A 385 1.68 -2.16 -4.53
N GLY A 386 2.48 -3.23 -4.55
CA GLY A 386 2.00 -4.59 -4.82
C GLY A 386 1.03 -5.11 -3.77
N THR A 387 1.01 -4.54 -2.57
CA THR A 387 0.20 -5.02 -1.44
C THR A 387 -0.84 -4.02 -0.92
N ILE A 388 -0.91 -2.82 -1.51
CA ILE A 388 -1.82 -1.76 -1.05
C ILE A 388 -3.30 -2.11 -1.22
N GLN A 389 -3.62 -3.06 -2.11
CA GLN A 389 -4.97 -3.56 -2.28
C GLN A 389 -5.46 -4.29 -1.03
N THR A 390 -4.58 -4.97 -0.28
CA THR A 390 -4.91 -5.59 1.01
C THR A 390 -5.43 -4.54 2.00
N LEU A 391 -4.79 -3.36 2.05
CA LEU A 391 -5.24 -2.25 2.87
C LEU A 391 -6.47 -1.55 2.29
N SER A 392 -6.63 -1.51 0.98
CA SER A 392 -7.81 -0.88 0.34
C SER A 392 -9.07 -1.74 0.45
N ALA A 393 -8.93 -3.07 0.59
CA ALA A 393 -10.02 -4.00 0.88
C ALA A 393 -10.63 -3.79 2.27
N THR A 394 -9.92 -3.09 3.16
CA THR A 394 -10.42 -2.72 4.50
C THR A 394 -11.44 -1.59 4.48
N LYS A 395 -11.79 -1.01 3.31
CA LYS A 395 -12.69 0.14 3.16
C LYS A 395 -13.89 0.01 4.08
N VAL A 396 -13.81 0.73 5.20
CA VAL A 396 -14.83 0.71 6.22
C VAL A 396 -16.04 1.46 5.67
N ARG A 397 -17.14 0.74 5.46
CA ARG A 397 -18.39 1.31 4.97
C ARG A 397 -19.23 1.86 6.11
#